data_AF-A0A645FE25-F1
#
_entry.id   AF-A0A645FE25-F1
#
_cell.length_a   1.000
_cell.length_b   1.000
_cell.length_c   1.000
_cell.angle_alpha   90.00
_cell.angle_beta   90.00
_cell.angle_gamma   90.00
#
_symmetry.space_group_name_H-M   'P 1'
#
loop_
_entity.id
_entity.type
_entity.pdbx_description
1 polymer ?
#
loop_
_entity_poly.entity_id
_entity_poly.type
_entity_poly.pdbx_seq_one_letter_code
_entity_poly.pdbx_strand_id
1 'polypeptide(L)'
;MKKSFLFAAITDPKAQAKLNEGNLGEEMHITLGTNYDEMSKSVELDVVIKSKGDVIRPISMGDSNVELYNKFGNCVVVNVKGTSIDIIVSNHRQSYAHAIQFKHAGVNWLDYDVTVVKQGYIFPELKENSQFYVMSLTDGATPQDTASIPFKRIMRPMFPVDNI
;
A
#
# COMPACT_ATOMS: atom_id res chain seq x y z
N MET A 1 12.20 -22.84 -0.35
CA MET A 1 12.50 -21.53 0.27
C MET A 1 11.19 -20.82 0.56
N LYS A 2 11.06 -20.18 1.73
CA LYS A 2 9.89 -19.35 2.08
C LYS A 2 10.09 -17.97 1.45
N LYS A 3 9.14 -17.51 0.63
CA LYS A 3 9.19 -16.21 -0.05
C LYS A 3 8.87 -15.06 0.90
N SER A 4 9.50 -13.89 0.76
CA SER A 4 9.22 -12.68 1.53
C SER A 4 8.32 -11.69 0.79
N PHE A 5 7.48 -10.97 1.54
CA PHE A 5 6.45 -10.08 0.97
C PHE A 5 6.44 -8.74 1.68
N LEU A 6 6.29 -7.65 0.92
CA LEU A 6 6.04 -6.30 1.44
C LEU A 6 4.70 -5.78 0.92
N PHE A 7 3.81 -5.33 1.80
CA PHE A 7 2.58 -4.61 1.44
C PHE A 7 2.75 -3.10 1.63
N ALA A 8 2.69 -2.32 0.54
CA ALA A 8 3.01 -0.89 0.50
C ALA A 8 1.87 -0.06 -0.15
N ALA A 9 1.02 0.61 0.61
CA ALA A 9 0.81 0.56 2.06
C ALA A 9 -0.66 0.27 2.35
N ILE A 10 -0.96 -0.21 3.56
CA ILE A 10 -2.33 -0.28 4.09
C ILE A 10 -2.58 0.97 4.92
N THR A 11 -3.50 1.82 4.48
CA THR A 11 -3.84 3.06 5.18
C THR A 11 -4.89 2.80 6.25
N ASP A 12 -4.49 2.91 7.51
CA ASP A 12 -5.34 2.81 8.69
C ASP A 12 -4.80 3.77 9.78
N PRO A 13 -5.36 4.98 9.91
CA PRO A 13 -4.88 5.97 10.87
C PRO A 13 -4.96 5.49 12.33
N LYS A 14 -5.92 4.63 12.69
CA LYS A 14 -6.07 4.13 14.06
C LYS A 14 -5.00 3.11 14.38
N ALA A 15 -4.79 2.14 13.49
CA ALA A 15 -3.73 1.15 13.65
C ALA A 15 -2.35 1.81 13.62
N GLN A 16 -2.13 2.76 12.71
CA GLN A 16 -0.87 3.51 12.64
C GLN A 16 -0.58 4.28 13.93
N ALA A 17 -1.58 4.96 14.50
CA ALA A 17 -1.41 5.71 15.75
C ALA A 17 -1.01 4.77 16.91
N LYS A 18 -1.71 3.65 17.07
CA LYS A 18 -1.39 2.63 18.09
C LYS A 18 0.04 2.10 17.92
N LEU A 19 0.43 1.74 16.70
CA LEU A 19 1.78 1.26 16.40
C LEU A 19 2.86 2.33 16.65
N ASN A 20 2.52 3.60 16.46
CA ASN A 20 3.47 4.70 16.64
C ASN A 20 3.83 4.92 18.13
N GLU A 21 3.01 4.45 19.06
CA GLU A 21 3.29 4.50 20.51
C GLU A 21 4.29 3.42 20.95
N GLY A 22 4.33 2.27 20.27
CA GLY A 22 5.23 1.15 20.60
C GLY A 22 6.69 1.38 20.19
N ASN A 23 7.61 0.58 20.72
CA ASN A 23 9.04 0.66 20.46
C ASN A 23 9.47 -0.22 19.27
N LEU A 24 10.63 0.08 18.67
CA LEU A 24 11.20 -0.81 17.65
C LEU A 24 11.49 -2.19 18.27
N GLY A 25 11.11 -3.26 17.58
CA GLY A 25 11.20 -4.63 18.07
C GLY A 25 10.10 -5.04 19.05
N GLU A 26 9.20 -4.14 19.43
CA GLU A 26 8.07 -4.45 20.30
C GLU A 26 7.04 -5.30 19.56
N GLU A 27 6.53 -6.31 20.26
CA GLU A 27 5.39 -7.11 19.82
C GLU A 27 4.08 -6.43 20.24
N MET A 28 3.17 -6.27 19.29
CA MET A 28 1.86 -5.67 19.53
C MET A 28 0.76 -6.46 18.84
N HIS A 29 -0.39 -6.56 19.50
CA HIS A 29 -1.63 -7.00 18.87
C HIS A 29 -2.34 -5.79 18.25
N ILE A 30 -2.67 -5.85 16.96
CA ILE A 30 -3.35 -4.77 16.23
C ILE A 30 -4.57 -5.29 15.47
N THR A 31 -5.54 -4.38 15.31
CA THR A 31 -6.67 -4.53 14.40
C THR A 31 -6.35 -3.68 13.17
N LEU A 32 -6.15 -4.30 12.00
CA LEU A 32 -5.75 -3.61 10.78
C LEU A 32 -6.85 -3.68 9.72
N GLY A 33 -7.30 -2.51 9.25
CA GLY A 33 -8.36 -2.34 8.26
C GLY A 33 -9.41 -1.35 8.77
N THR A 34 -9.96 -0.52 7.89
CA THR A 34 -10.79 0.62 8.30
C THR A 34 -12.22 0.24 8.71
N ASN A 35 -12.64 -1.01 8.47
CA ASN A 35 -13.99 -1.50 8.80
C ASN A 35 -15.12 -0.64 8.20
N TYR A 36 -14.89 -0.08 7.00
CA TYR A 36 -15.86 0.78 6.32
C TYR A 36 -16.95 -0.04 5.61
N ASP A 37 -16.55 -1.16 5.02
CA ASP A 37 -17.38 -2.11 4.28
C ASP A 37 -16.76 -3.52 4.34
N GLU A 38 -17.41 -4.51 3.70
CA GLU A 38 -16.92 -5.89 3.66
C GLU A 38 -15.50 -6.03 3.09
N MET A 39 -15.13 -5.18 2.12
CA MET A 39 -13.82 -5.23 1.45
C MET A 39 -12.70 -4.54 2.25
N SER A 40 -13.06 -3.79 3.28
CA SER A 40 -12.15 -3.11 4.20
C SER A 40 -12.28 -3.63 5.64
N LYS A 41 -12.93 -4.78 5.82
CA LYS A 41 -13.10 -5.45 7.10
C LYS A 41 -11.74 -5.65 7.78
N SER A 42 -11.68 -5.28 9.05
CA SER A 42 -10.43 -5.39 9.80
C SER A 42 -10.04 -6.84 10.09
N VAL A 43 -8.74 -7.07 10.19
CA VAL A 43 -8.15 -8.33 10.65
C VAL A 43 -7.33 -8.11 11.91
N GLU A 44 -7.33 -9.10 12.81
CA GLU A 44 -6.50 -9.09 14.01
C GLU A 44 -5.14 -9.72 13.70
N LEU A 45 -4.05 -9.03 14.06
CA LEU A 45 -2.68 -9.42 13.76
C LEU A 45 -1.79 -9.23 14.99
N ASP A 46 -0.94 -10.22 15.26
CA ASP A 46 0.22 -10.03 16.13
C ASP A 46 1.41 -9.61 15.27
N VAL A 47 2.01 -8.49 15.60
CA VAL A 47 3.06 -7.87 14.78
C VAL A 47 4.27 -7.44 15.58
N VAL A 48 5.42 -7.34 14.92
CA VAL A 48 6.66 -6.78 15.48
C VAL A 48 6.97 -5.47 14.76
N ILE A 49 7.19 -4.38 15.49
CA ILE A 49 7.55 -3.09 14.89
C ILE A 49 8.98 -3.15 14.33
N LYS A 50 9.13 -2.81 13.04
CA LYS A 50 10.41 -2.85 12.31
C LYS A 50 11.03 -1.46 12.14
N SER A 51 10.23 -0.48 11.72
CA SER A 51 10.66 0.91 11.54
C SER A 51 9.50 1.87 11.70
N LYS A 52 9.82 3.14 11.94
CA LYS A 52 8.88 4.27 11.88
C LYS A 52 9.41 5.25 10.85
N GLY A 53 8.50 5.81 10.06
CA GLY A 53 8.87 6.64 8.93
C GLY A 53 7.78 7.60 8.50
N ASP A 54 8.01 8.21 7.34
CA ASP A 54 7.18 9.28 6.81
C ASP A 54 6.48 8.86 5.53
N VAL A 55 5.21 9.27 5.41
CA VAL A 55 4.48 9.20 4.15
C VAL A 55 4.81 10.45 3.37
N ILE A 56 5.48 10.28 2.24
CA ILE A 56 5.94 11.39 1.39
C ILE A 56 5.38 11.30 -0.03
N ARG A 57 5.25 12.46 -0.68
CA ARG A 57 4.94 12.58 -2.11
C ARG A 57 6.05 13.37 -2.81
N PRO A 58 6.72 12.79 -3.82
CA PRO A 58 7.65 13.53 -4.66
C PRO A 58 6.95 14.71 -5.36
N ILE A 59 7.64 15.85 -5.48
CA ILE A 59 7.11 17.07 -6.10
C ILE A 59 7.25 17.02 -7.63
N SER A 60 8.36 16.46 -8.13
CA SER A 60 8.57 16.19 -9.55
C SER A 60 8.43 14.70 -9.82
N MET A 61 7.57 14.35 -10.77
CA MET A 61 7.37 12.96 -11.22
C MET A 61 8.36 12.56 -12.33
N GLY A 62 9.23 13.48 -12.78
CA GLY A 62 10.03 13.33 -14.00
C GLY A 62 11.54 13.14 -13.79
N ASP A 63 12.06 13.32 -12.57
CA ASP A 63 13.48 13.14 -12.29
C ASP A 63 13.67 12.41 -10.95
N SER A 64 14.08 11.14 -11.03
CA SER A 64 14.30 10.24 -9.91
C SER A 64 15.45 10.69 -8.99
N ASN A 65 16.24 11.69 -9.39
CA ASN A 65 17.37 12.21 -8.61
C ASN A 65 17.02 13.42 -7.73
N VAL A 66 15.78 13.91 -7.79
CA VAL A 66 15.42 15.14 -7.07
C VAL A 66 14.74 14.76 -5.75
N GLU A 67 15.46 14.92 -4.63
CA GLU A 67 14.96 14.75 -3.25
C GLU A 67 13.93 15.83 -2.82
N LEU A 68 13.17 16.40 -3.76
CA LEU A 68 12.09 17.33 -3.46
C LEU A 68 10.81 16.54 -3.23
N TYR A 69 10.42 16.44 -1.96
CA TYR A 69 9.18 15.81 -1.54
C TYR A 69 8.47 16.66 -0.50
N ASN A 70 7.16 16.42 -0.36
CA ASN A 70 6.36 16.91 0.74
C ASN A 70 5.98 15.73 1.64
N LYS A 71 6.04 15.94 2.97
CA LYS A 71 5.52 14.99 3.96
C LYS A 71 4.02 15.19 4.14
N PHE A 72 3.27 14.10 4.11
CA PHE A 72 1.80 14.08 4.27
C PHE A 72 1.32 13.31 5.50
N GLY A 73 2.20 12.52 6.11
CA GLY A 73 1.83 11.72 7.27
C GLY A 73 3.00 10.87 7.77
N ASN A 74 2.65 9.88 8.57
CA ASN A 74 3.58 8.93 9.16
C ASN A 74 3.16 7.50 8.82
N CYS A 75 4.12 6.61 8.84
CA CYS A 75 3.91 5.19 8.69
C CYS A 75 4.77 4.40 9.68
N VAL A 76 4.34 3.18 9.95
CA VAL A 76 5.10 2.19 10.72
C VAL A 76 5.19 0.94 9.87
N VAL A 77 6.39 0.39 9.73
CA VAL A 77 6.60 -0.93 9.12
C VAL A 77 6.53 -1.95 10.22
N VAL A 78 5.73 -2.99 10.00
CA VAL A 78 5.57 -4.09 10.94
C VAL A 78 5.75 -5.42 10.23
N ASN A 79 6.33 -6.40 10.91
CA ASN A 79 6.35 -7.79 10.48
C ASN A 79 5.17 -8.54 11.12
N VAL A 80 4.44 -9.34 10.35
CA VAL A 80 3.38 -10.20 10.90
C VAL A 80 3.99 -11.47 11.47
N LYS A 81 3.79 -11.72 12.78
CA LYS A 81 4.44 -12.82 13.50
C LYS A 81 4.18 -14.17 12.84
N GLY A 82 5.22 -15.01 12.80
CA GLY A 82 5.16 -16.34 12.18
C GLY A 82 5.20 -16.34 10.64
N THR A 83 5.16 -15.16 10.01
CA THR A 83 5.17 -15.01 8.55
C THR A 83 6.45 -14.34 8.06
N SER A 84 6.57 -14.22 6.74
CA SER A 84 7.61 -13.44 6.06
C SER A 84 6.99 -12.20 5.38
N ILE A 85 5.90 -11.69 5.98
CA ILE A 85 5.12 -10.57 5.47
C ILE A 85 5.41 -9.34 6.32
N ASP A 86 5.89 -8.30 5.67
CA ASP A 86 5.98 -6.97 6.24
C ASP A 86 4.90 -6.06 5.62
N ILE A 87 4.34 -5.17 6.43
CA ILE A 87 3.27 -4.27 6.06
C ILE A 87 3.68 -2.85 6.43
N ILE A 88 3.58 -1.93 5.48
CA ILE A 88 3.61 -0.49 5.77
C ILE A 88 2.20 -0.08 6.18
N VAL A 89 2.02 0.30 7.45
CA VAL A 89 0.75 0.83 7.98
C VAL A 89 0.85 2.36 8.04
N SER A 90 -0.02 3.07 7.34
CA SER A 90 0.05 4.53 7.20
C SER A 90 -1.19 5.26 7.73
N ASN A 91 -1.01 6.52 8.18
CA ASN A 91 -2.14 7.39 8.55
C ASN A 91 -2.61 8.31 7.42
N HIS A 92 -1.92 8.30 6.28
CA HIS A 92 -2.27 9.07 5.11
C HIS A 92 -2.24 8.19 3.86
N ARG A 93 -3.24 8.36 2.99
CA ARG A 93 -3.32 7.65 1.71
C ARG A 93 -2.24 8.18 0.78
N GLN A 94 -1.37 7.30 0.29
CA GLN A 94 -0.38 7.67 -0.71
C GLN A 94 0.08 6.42 -1.47
N SER A 95 0.10 6.50 -2.80
CA SER A 95 0.63 5.42 -3.63
C SER A 95 2.16 5.38 -3.52
N TYR A 96 2.73 4.18 -3.43
CA TYR A 96 4.17 3.95 -3.43
C TYR A 96 4.62 3.64 -4.86
N ALA A 97 5.26 4.60 -5.51
CA ALA A 97 5.71 4.55 -6.90
C ALA A 97 7.23 4.73 -7.07
N HIS A 98 7.91 5.27 -6.06
CA HIS A 98 9.33 5.65 -6.13
C HIS A 98 10.13 5.12 -4.94
N ALA A 99 11.42 4.78 -5.14
CA ALA A 99 12.29 4.24 -4.10
C ALA A 99 12.40 5.16 -2.87
N ILE A 100 12.39 6.49 -3.10
CA ILE A 100 12.42 7.49 -2.01
C ILE A 100 11.27 7.29 -1.01
N GLN A 101 10.08 6.87 -1.44
CA GLN A 101 8.95 6.64 -0.54
C GLN A 101 9.19 5.44 0.39
N PHE A 102 9.79 4.36 -0.13
CA PHE A 102 10.17 3.19 0.66
C PHE A 102 11.30 3.53 1.63
N LYS A 103 12.32 4.26 1.17
CA LYS A 103 13.42 4.78 2.00
C LYS A 103 12.88 5.58 3.18
N HIS A 104 11.92 6.50 2.95
CA HIS A 104 11.30 7.28 4.03
C HIS A 104 10.39 6.48 4.96
N ALA A 105 9.88 5.32 4.52
CA ALA A 105 9.20 4.36 5.39
C ALA A 105 10.19 3.51 6.23
N GLY A 106 11.48 3.54 5.89
CA GLY A 106 12.52 2.75 6.57
C GLY A 106 12.68 1.33 6.03
N VAL A 107 12.29 1.07 4.78
CA VAL A 107 12.47 -0.22 4.10
C VAL A 107 13.10 -0.06 2.72
N ASN A 108 13.84 -1.07 2.28
CA ASN A 108 14.19 -1.23 0.88
C ASN A 108 13.27 -2.29 0.26
N TRP A 109 12.45 -1.90 -0.72
CA TRP A 109 11.48 -2.79 -1.35
C TRP A 109 12.13 -3.89 -2.21
N LEU A 110 13.39 -3.69 -2.61
CA LEU A 110 14.17 -4.69 -3.36
C LEU A 110 14.71 -5.83 -2.48
N ASP A 111 14.60 -5.72 -1.15
CA ASP A 111 14.99 -6.78 -0.22
C ASP A 111 13.93 -7.90 -0.12
N TYR A 112 12.79 -7.75 -0.79
CA TYR A 112 11.65 -8.67 -0.74
C TYR A 112 11.49 -9.44 -2.06
N ASP A 113 11.09 -10.71 -1.99
CA ASP A 113 10.78 -11.50 -3.19
C ASP A 113 9.56 -10.92 -3.95
N VAL A 114 8.60 -10.34 -3.24
CA VAL A 114 7.38 -9.74 -3.80
C VAL A 114 7.04 -8.45 -3.05
N THR A 115 6.88 -7.35 -3.79
CA THR A 115 6.33 -6.09 -3.27
C THR A 115 4.95 -5.84 -3.86
N VAL A 116 3.94 -5.68 -3.00
CA VAL A 116 2.55 -5.38 -3.35
C VAL A 116 2.32 -3.88 -3.21
N VAL A 117 1.99 -3.23 -4.32
CA VAL A 117 1.64 -1.79 -4.37
C VAL A 117 0.20 -1.59 -4.83
N LYS A 118 -0.47 -0.55 -4.34
CA LYS A 118 -1.83 -0.20 -4.79
C LYS A 118 -1.77 0.80 -5.94
N GLN A 119 -1.81 0.30 -7.18
CA GLN A 119 -1.77 1.12 -8.40
C GLN A 119 -2.69 0.57 -9.49
N GLY A 120 -3.18 1.45 -10.37
CA GLY A 120 -3.96 1.05 -11.56
C GLY A 120 -3.11 0.67 -12.77
N TYR A 121 -1.80 0.93 -12.71
CA TYR A 121 -0.77 0.59 -13.71
C TYR A 121 0.59 0.64 -13.01
N ILE A 122 1.60 -0.02 -13.56
CA ILE A 122 2.96 -0.01 -12.97
C ILE A 122 3.71 1.27 -13.35
N PHE A 123 4.31 1.94 -12.36
CA PHE A 123 5.14 3.13 -12.59
C PHE A 123 6.55 2.76 -13.14
N PRO A 124 7.22 3.65 -13.90
CA PRO A 124 8.47 3.34 -14.60
C PRO A 124 9.58 2.77 -13.71
N GLU A 125 9.84 3.40 -12.56
CA GLU A 125 10.92 2.98 -11.64
C GLU A 125 10.67 1.57 -11.08
N LEU A 126 9.43 1.26 -10.72
CA LEU A 126 9.06 -0.09 -10.28
C LEU A 126 9.20 -1.09 -11.43
N LYS A 127 8.77 -0.73 -12.64
CA LYS A 127 8.86 -1.59 -13.83
C LYS A 127 10.30 -1.91 -14.19
N GLU A 128 11.18 -0.91 -14.18
CA GLU A 128 12.60 -1.06 -14.52
C GLU A 128 13.35 -1.96 -13.53
N ASN A 129 12.97 -1.92 -12.25
CA ASN A 129 13.65 -2.66 -11.19
C ASN A 129 12.95 -3.99 -10.80
N SER A 130 11.82 -4.33 -11.44
CA SER A 130 11.12 -5.60 -11.20
C SER A 130 11.47 -6.63 -12.28
N GLN A 131 11.88 -7.83 -11.87
CA GLN A 131 12.11 -8.95 -12.81
C GLN A 131 10.82 -9.44 -13.47
N PHE A 132 9.70 -9.33 -12.75
CA PHE A 132 8.37 -9.71 -13.22
C PHE A 132 7.32 -8.87 -12.48
N TYR A 133 6.20 -8.60 -13.13
CA TYR A 133 5.08 -7.87 -12.51
C TYR A 133 3.75 -8.40 -13.03
N VAL A 134 2.75 -8.42 -12.15
CA VAL A 134 1.38 -8.83 -12.46
C VAL A 134 0.41 -7.83 -11.84
N MET A 135 -0.69 -7.55 -12.53
CA MET A 135 -1.81 -6.82 -11.95
C MET A 135 -2.79 -7.82 -11.36
N SER A 136 -2.99 -7.74 -10.03
CA SER A 136 -4.06 -8.48 -9.38
C SER A 136 -5.36 -7.67 -9.44
N LEU A 137 -6.40 -8.22 -10.07
CA LEU A 137 -7.72 -7.59 -10.17
C LEU A 137 -8.51 -7.80 -8.87
N THR A 138 -8.00 -7.25 -7.76
CA THR A 138 -8.67 -7.32 -6.46
C THR A 138 -9.87 -6.41 -6.41
N ASP A 139 -10.92 -6.84 -5.70
CA ASP A 139 -12.07 -6.00 -5.37
C ASP A 139 -11.69 -4.79 -4.50
N GLY A 140 -12.63 -3.86 -4.36
CA GLY A 140 -12.51 -2.68 -3.51
C GLY A 140 -13.06 -1.42 -4.16
N ALA A 141 -12.67 -0.25 -3.65
CA ALA A 141 -13.19 1.03 -4.12
C ALA A 141 -12.68 1.48 -5.51
N THR A 142 -11.70 0.76 -6.08
CA THR A 142 -11.13 1.05 -7.41
C THR A 142 -11.01 -0.23 -8.25
N PRO A 143 -12.14 -0.91 -8.56
CA PRO A 143 -12.12 -2.12 -9.35
C PRO A 143 -11.81 -1.78 -10.82
N GLN A 144 -11.02 -2.62 -11.47
CA GLN A 144 -10.72 -2.50 -12.91
C GLN A 144 -11.82 -3.10 -13.79
N ASP A 145 -12.63 -4.01 -13.25
CA ASP A 145 -13.87 -4.42 -13.88
C ASP A 145 -14.91 -3.29 -13.75
N THR A 146 -14.81 -2.33 -14.68
CA THR A 146 -15.72 -1.19 -14.70
C THR A 146 -17.15 -1.55 -15.12
N ALA A 147 -17.35 -2.72 -15.74
CA ALA A 147 -18.67 -3.16 -16.19
C ALA A 147 -19.56 -3.55 -15.00
N SER A 148 -18.99 -4.07 -13.91
CA SER A 148 -19.74 -4.45 -12.70
C SER A 148 -20.05 -3.27 -11.77
N ILE A 149 -19.51 -2.07 -12.02
CA ILE A 149 -19.78 -0.90 -11.19
C ILE A 149 -21.25 -0.45 -11.38
N PRO A 150 -22.04 -0.28 -10.29
CA PRO A 150 -23.47 0.07 -10.37
C PRO A 150 -23.69 1.57 -10.63
N PHE A 151 -23.26 2.06 -11.80
CA PHE A 151 -23.43 3.46 -12.19
C PHE A 151 -24.90 3.89 -12.25
N LYS A 152 -25.23 5.01 -11.60
CA LYS A 152 -26.61 5.56 -11.54
C LYS A 152 -26.86 6.75 -12.47
N ARG A 153 -25.83 7.50 -12.85
CA ARG A 153 -25.92 8.79 -13.57
C ARG A 153 -24.92 8.88 -14.72
N ILE A 154 -24.98 7.91 -15.62
CA ILE A 154 -24.18 7.88 -16.85
C ILE A 154 -25.09 8.05 -18.07
N MET A 155 -24.54 8.55 -19.18
CA MET A 155 -25.26 8.56 -20.46
C MET A 155 -25.39 7.12 -20.95
N ARG A 156 -26.61 6.68 -21.24
CA ARG A 156 -26.87 5.32 -21.73
C ARG A 156 -27.42 5.36 -23.16
N PRO A 157 -27.10 4.36 -24.01
CA PRO A 157 -26.28 3.20 -23.69
C PRO A 157 -24.78 3.53 -23.60
N MET A 158 -24.04 2.81 -22.77
CA MET A 158 -22.60 2.96 -22.62
C MET A 158 -21.91 1.60 -22.51
N PHE A 159 -21.09 1.24 -23.51
CA PHE A 159 -20.15 0.13 -23.38
C PHE A 159 -19.05 0.49 -22.33
N PRO A 160 -18.67 -0.41 -21.42
CA PRO A 160 -19.03 -1.83 -21.31
C PRO A 160 -20.22 -2.13 -20.37
N VAL A 161 -20.92 -1.11 -19.87
CA VAL A 161 -22.02 -1.27 -18.90
C VAL A 161 -23.29 -1.82 -19.57
N ASP A 162 -23.60 -1.34 -20.77
CA ASP A 162 -24.72 -1.78 -21.60
C ASP A 162 -24.20 -2.59 -22.80
N ASN A 163 -24.88 -3.68 -23.15
CA ASN A 163 -24.57 -4.47 -24.34
C ASN A 163 -25.12 -3.77 -25.59
N ILE A 164 -24.22 -3.25 -26.44
CA ILE A 164 -24.54 -2.49 -27.66
C ILE A 164 -24.12 -3.22 -28.92
#